data_AF-A0A0R2SFA8-F1
#
_entry.id   AF-A0A0R2SFA8-F1
#
_cell.length_a   1.000
_cell.length_b   1.000
_cell.length_c   1.000
_cell.angle_alpha   90.00
_cell.angle_beta   90.00
_cell.angle_gamma   90.00
#
_symmetry.space_group_name_H-M   'P 1'
#
loop_
_entity.id
_entity.type
_entity.pdbx_description
1 polymer ?
#
loop_
_entity_poly.entity_id
_entity_poly.type
_entity_poly.pdbx_seq_one_letter_code
_entity_poly.pdbx_strand_id
1 'polypeptide(L)'
;MANVPDQLKYTKEHEWVSEVSTNRYRVGITDYAQVALGDIVYIQLPKVGDEIGAGKVCGEVESTKSVSEIYAPLTGKVVLVNEDLDTAPET
;
A
#
# COMPACT_ATOMS: atom_id res chain seq x y z
N MET A 1 -9.34 16.05 8.75
CA MET A 1 -8.14 16.47 8.02
C MET A 1 -7.31 15.22 7.83
N ALA A 2 -6.83 14.91 6.63
CA ALA A 2 -5.99 13.73 6.44
C ALA A 2 -4.67 13.89 7.19
N ASN A 3 -4.20 12.81 7.83
CA ASN A 3 -2.88 12.78 8.45
C ASN A 3 -1.81 12.55 7.38
N VAL A 4 -0.87 13.50 7.24
CA VAL A 4 0.21 13.46 6.25
C VAL A 4 1.55 13.65 6.96
N PRO A 5 2.18 12.57 7.47
CA PRO A 5 3.45 12.66 8.18
C PRO A 5 4.64 13.11 7.31
N ASP A 6 5.33 14.20 7.69
CA ASP A 6 6.43 14.81 6.93
C ASP A 6 7.64 13.88 6.66
N GLN A 7 7.83 12.85 7.50
CA GLN A 7 8.93 11.90 7.36
C GLN A 7 8.74 10.87 6.24
N LEU A 8 7.54 10.79 5.64
CA LEU A 8 7.24 9.86 4.58
C LEU A 8 7.48 10.48 3.19
N LYS A 9 7.67 9.62 2.19
CA LYS A 9 7.57 9.99 0.78
C LYS A 9 6.24 9.52 0.23
N TYR A 10 5.72 10.18 -0.80
CA TYR A 10 4.37 9.96 -1.32
C TYR A 10 4.35 9.86 -2.83
N THR A 11 3.40 9.08 -3.35
CA THR A 11 3.06 9.03 -4.79
C THR A 11 1.84 9.90 -5.08
N LYS A 12 1.55 10.14 -6.37
CA LYS A 12 0.34 10.86 -6.77
C LYS A 12 -0.90 9.98 -6.62
N GLU A 13 -0.68 8.68 -6.63
CA GLU A 13 -1.64 7.59 -6.52
C GLU A 13 -2.01 7.29 -5.05
N HIS A 14 -1.54 8.11 -4.12
CA HIS A 14 -1.86 8.03 -2.69
C HIS A 14 -1.25 6.82 -1.95
N GLU A 15 -0.09 6.34 -2.39
CA GLU A 15 0.78 5.51 -1.57
C GLU A 15 1.80 6.35 -0.79
N TRP A 16 2.27 5.81 0.33
CA TRP A 16 3.41 6.33 1.07
C TRP A 16 4.55 5.32 1.13
N VAL A 17 5.76 5.83 1.29
CA VAL A 17 6.99 5.05 1.44
C VAL A 17 7.74 5.51 2.67
N SER A 18 8.15 4.54 3.51
CA SER A 18 8.99 4.74 4.69
C SER A 18 10.23 3.85 4.60
N GLU A 19 11.42 4.42 4.79
CA GLU A 19 12.64 3.61 4.90
C GLU A 19 12.70 2.98 6.30
N VAL A 20 12.78 1.65 6.37
CA VAL A 20 12.86 0.90 7.64
C VAL A 20 14.28 0.44 7.96
N SER A 21 15.11 0.24 6.92
CA SER A 21 16.55 0.03 7.02
C SER A 21 17.17 0.19 5.63
N THR A 22 18.50 0.11 5.53
CA THR A 22 19.21 0.23 4.25
C THR A 22 18.62 -0.69 3.18
N ASN A 23 18.15 -0.11 2.08
CA ASN A 23 17.48 -0.80 0.96
C ASN A 23 16.22 -1.61 1.35
N ARG A 24 15.57 -1.26 2.47
CA ARG A 24 14.26 -1.80 2.84
C ARG A 24 13.28 -0.68 3.08
N TYR A 25 12.18 -0.75 2.34
CA TYR A 25 11.12 0.23 2.38
C TYR A 25 9.81 -0.45 2.75
N ARG A 26 9.02 0.21 3.59
CA ARG A 26 7.63 -0.13 3.87
C ARG A 26 6.75 0.78 3.02
N VAL A 27 5.72 0.19 2.44
CA VAL A 27 4.74 0.87 1.59
C VAL A 27 3.35 0.65 2.19
N GLY A 28 2.47 1.62 2.02
CA GLY A 28 1.05 1.52 2.32
C GLY A 28 0.26 2.63 1.63
N ILE A 29 -1.05 2.67 1.85
CA ILE A 29 -1.92 3.75 1.35
C ILE A 29 -2.02 4.89 2.36
N THR A 30 -2.20 6.12 1.88
CA THR A 30 -2.34 7.30 2.74
C THR A 30 -3.65 7.31 3.53
N ASP A 31 -3.69 8.09 4.61
CA ASP A 31 -4.92 8.33 5.37
C ASP A 31 -6.05 8.90 4.48
N TYR A 32 -5.70 9.76 3.51
CA TYR A 32 -6.67 10.23 2.53
C TYR A 32 -7.28 9.10 1.70
N ALA A 33 -6.46 8.14 1.24
CA ALA A 33 -6.92 7.03 0.41
C ALA A 33 -7.89 6.12 1.17
N GLN A 34 -7.56 5.73 2.40
CA GLN A 34 -8.46 4.86 3.18
C GLN A 34 -9.80 5.57 3.49
N VAL A 35 -9.78 6.87 3.82
CA VAL A 35 -11.04 7.62 4.04
C VAL A 35 -11.87 7.70 2.77
N ALA A 36 -11.22 7.90 1.62
CA ALA A 36 -11.90 7.99 0.33
C ALA A 36 -12.54 6.65 -0.09
N LEU A 37 -11.86 5.53 0.19
CA LEU A 37 -12.36 4.18 -0.07
C LEU A 37 -13.48 3.78 0.91
N GLY A 38 -13.39 4.23 2.16
CA GLY A 38 -14.28 3.83 3.26
C GLY A 38 -13.89 2.46 3.82
N ASP A 39 -14.88 1.70 4.29
CA ASP A 39 -14.66 0.40 4.94
C ASP A 39 -14.03 -0.60 3.97
N ILE A 40 -12.73 -0.86 4.16
CA ILE A 40 -11.95 -1.82 3.39
C ILE A 40 -12.36 -3.23 3.82
N VAL A 41 -12.67 -4.08 2.85
CA VAL A 41 -13.16 -5.44 3.08
C VAL A 41 -12.25 -6.50 2.49
N TYR A 42 -11.36 -6.11 1.57
CA TYR A 42 -10.38 -7.01 0.97
C TYR A 42 -9.16 -6.25 0.48
N ILE A 43 -7.98 -6.88 0.58
CA ILE A 43 -6.71 -6.36 0.08
C ILE A 43 -6.00 -7.50 -0.66
N GLN A 44 -5.69 -7.29 -1.93
CA GLN A 44 -4.80 -8.18 -2.66
C GLN A 44 -3.36 -7.68 -2.54
N LEU A 45 -2.56 -8.36 -1.72
CA LEU A 45 -1.14 -8.08 -1.59
C LEU A 45 -0.32 -8.85 -2.64
N PRO A 46 0.83 -8.34 -3.09
CA PRO A 46 1.79 -9.13 -3.87
C PRO A 46 2.35 -10.27 -3.01
N LYS A 47 2.95 -11.28 -3.63
CA LYS A 47 3.54 -12.40 -2.87
C LYS A 47 4.97 -12.08 -2.47
N VAL A 48 5.38 -12.58 -1.30
CA VAL A 48 6.81 -12.58 -0.93
C VAL A 48 7.59 -13.35 -1.99
N GLY A 49 8.60 -12.70 -2.56
CA GLY A 49 9.37 -13.23 -3.67
C GLY A 49 9.13 -12.51 -5.00
N ASP A 50 8.00 -11.82 -5.15
CA ASP A 50 7.64 -11.16 -6.41
C ASP A 50 8.57 -9.99 -6.72
N GLU A 51 8.90 -9.83 -8.01
CA GLU A 51 9.55 -8.65 -8.54
C GLU A 51 8.49 -7.62 -8.98
N ILE A 52 8.58 -6.41 -8.44
CA ILE A 52 7.68 -5.30 -8.73
C ILE A 52 8.44 -4.17 -9.41
N GLY A 53 7.77 -3.46 -10.32
CA GLY A 53 8.35 -2.34 -11.08
C GLY A 53 7.68 -1.02 -10.72
N ALA A 54 8.46 0.04 -10.53
CA ALA A 54 7.92 1.36 -10.22
C ALA A 54 6.83 1.80 -11.23
N GLY A 55 5.69 2.25 -10.71
CA GLY A 55 4.52 2.66 -11.48
C GLY A 55 3.74 1.51 -12.13
N LYS A 56 4.00 0.25 -11.74
CA LYS A 56 3.21 -0.91 -12.15
C LYS A 56 2.29 -1.35 -11.01
N VAL A 57 1.12 -1.84 -11.38
CA VAL A 57 0.18 -2.44 -10.43
C VAL A 57 0.84 -3.64 -9.75
N CYS A 58 0.79 -3.68 -8.42
CA CYS A 58 1.29 -4.79 -7.61
C CYS A 58 0.25 -5.35 -6.65
N GLY A 59 -0.94 -4.76 -6.57
CA GLY A 59 -2.02 -5.19 -5.71
C GLY A 59 -3.27 -4.35 -5.92
N GLU A 60 -4.27 -4.57 -5.08
CA GLU A 60 -5.51 -3.78 -5.06
C GLU A 60 -6.10 -3.74 -3.65
N VAL A 61 -6.88 -2.70 -3.39
CA VAL A 61 -7.66 -2.50 -2.18
C VAL A 61 -9.12 -2.37 -2.57
N GLU A 62 -9.97 -3.15 -1.91
CA GLU A 62 -11.41 -3.18 -2.15
C GLU A 62 -12.16 -2.78 -0.88
N SER A 63 -13.09 -1.85 -1.06
CA SER A 63 -14.09 -1.48 -0.07
C SER A 63 -15.47 -1.94 -0.51
N THR A 64 -16.47 -1.75 0.36
CA THR A 64 -17.88 -2.02 0.00
C THR A 64 -18.41 -1.17 -1.17
N LYS A 65 -17.66 -0.15 -1.61
CA LYS A 65 -18.09 0.83 -2.62
C LYS A 65 -17.24 0.83 -3.88
N SER A 66 -15.97 0.45 -3.79
CA SER A 66 -14.99 0.67 -4.85
C SER A 66 -13.80 -0.25 -4.73
N VAL A 67 -13.18 -0.54 -5.87
CA VAL A 67 -11.88 -1.18 -5.98
C VAL A 67 -10.87 -0.16 -6.48
N SER A 68 -9.69 -0.13 -5.89
CA SER A 68 -8.57 0.68 -6.35
C SER A 68 -7.32 -0.18 -6.50
N GLU A 69 -6.61 0.01 -7.61
CA GLU A 69 -5.29 -0.58 -7.80
C GLU A 69 -4.27 0.07 -6.84
N ILE A 70 -3.26 -0.72 -6.46
CA ILE A 70 -2.07 -0.28 -5.73
C ILE A 70 -0.89 -0.37 -6.68
N TYR A 71 -0.19 0.75 -6.86
CA TYR A 71 0.99 0.85 -7.70
C TYR A 71 2.25 0.70 -6.85
N ALA A 72 3.24 0.00 -7.39
CA ALA A 72 4.54 -0.11 -6.76
C ALA A 72 5.24 1.27 -6.84
N PRO A 73 5.58 1.91 -5.72
CA PRO A 73 6.26 3.21 -5.73
C PRO A 73 7.75 3.08 -6.13
N LEU A 74 8.30 1.87 -6.04
CA LEU A 74 9.70 1.55 -6.24
C LEU A 74 9.83 0.22 -7.01
N THR A 75 10.90 0.09 -7.79
CA THR A 75 11.29 -1.20 -8.36
C THR A 75 12.05 -2.01 -7.32
N GLY A 76 11.70 -3.28 -7.14
CA GLY A 76 12.36 -4.15 -6.17
C GLY A 76 11.71 -5.51 -6.03
N LYS A 77 12.06 -6.19 -4.93
CA LYS A 77 11.52 -7.50 -4.58
C LYS A 77 10.71 -7.40 -3.30
N VAL A 78 9.52 -8.00 -3.29
CA VAL A 78 8.69 -8.10 -2.09
C VAL A 78 9.33 -9.10 -1.13
N VAL A 79 9.69 -8.62 0.07
CA VAL A 79 10.36 -9.44 1.09
C VAL A 79 9.46 -9.79 2.28
N LEU A 80 8.40 -9.01 2.50
CA LEU A 80 7.43 -9.16 3.58
C LEU A 80 6.10 -8.55 3.12
N VAL A 81 5.00 -9.08 3.66
CA VAL A 81 3.64 -8.53 3.54
C VAL A 81 3.00 -8.49 4.91
N ASN A 82 1.94 -7.69 5.08
CA ASN A 82 1.16 -7.68 6.32
C ASN A 82 0.06 -8.75 6.24
N GLU A 83 0.36 -9.96 6.72
CA GLU A 83 -0.57 -11.10 6.67
C GLU A 83 -1.84 -10.87 7.52
N ASP A 84 -1.80 -9.95 8.49
CA ASP A 84 -2.97 -9.62 9.31
C ASP A 84 -4.13 -9.05 8.46
N LEU A 85 -3.80 -8.39 7.34
CA LEU A 85 -4.78 -7.77 6.43
C LEU A 85 -5.69 -8.78 5.72
N ASP A 86 -5.33 -10.08 5.69
CA ASP A 86 -6.19 -11.13 5.14
C ASP A 86 -7.43 -11.37 6.03
N THR A 87 -7.31 -11.08 7.33
CA THR A 87 -8.37 -11.31 8.32
C THR A 87 -8.93 -10.03 8.94
N ALA A 88 -8.14 -8.95 8.90
CA ALA A 88 -8.47 -7.64 9.42
C ALA A 88 -8.07 -6.53 8.41
N PRO A 89 -8.73 -6.48 7.24
CA PRO A 89 -8.39 -5.54 6.16
C PRO A 89 -8.58 -4.05 6.55
N GLU A 90 -9.27 -3.76 7.65
CA GLU A 90 -9.52 -2.42 8.18
C GLU A 90 -8.40 -1.86 9.08
N THR A 91 -7.32 -2.62 9.32
CA THR A 91 -6.28 -2.30 10.32
C THR A 91 -4.98 -1.71 9.77
#